data_AF-A0A7C5BRM0-F1
#
_entry.id   AF-A0A7C5BRM0-F1
#
_cell.length_a   1.000
_cell.length_b   1.000
_cell.length_c   1.000
_cell.angle_alpha   90.00
_cell.angle_beta   90.00
_cell.angle_gamma   90.00
#
_symmetry.space_group_name_H-M   'P 1'
#
loop_
_entity.id
_entity.type
_entity.pdbx_description
1 polymer ?
#
loop_
_entity_poly.entity_id
_entity_poly.type
_entity_poly.pdbx_seq_one_letter_code
_entity_poly.pdbx_strand_id
1 'polypeptide(L)'
;YHPGLVRETDNYTNFIIAAENEGCPIYTDDEVDPGDYINISSTTTFQILHINKYASDSNDASIVIKTSYGSVDFLFTGDISSSVESELINSPFDLDSDILKVAHHGSKYSTYDAFLDATTPSVGIISVGSSYGHPTEETLTRLANHKVEVYRTDYNGTVTVTTNGETWSVECERENNPPVAGFTYHTDNITAYFTDISSDPDGDVLTYDWDFGDGNTSEEQNPIHIYSAEGTYNVTLIVSDGKASDSTSKYVTITQQPSTGHIVINEIEQNPYGDDAGNEWVELFNPTDSAIDVSGWKLQTTHGNIETHYIPEETTINSGGYLVITFNKQFLDNNGDSVILFDRNSNEIDRTPVVGDSHDDSRSWQRTPNGYDSDSPSDWQFKYATEGYSNS
;
A
#
# COMPACT_ATOMS: atom_id res chain seq x y z
N TYR A 1 -23.97 -9.29 -32.00
CA TYR A 1 -23.48 -8.06 -32.65
C TYR A 1 -24.57 -7.02 -32.54
N HIS A 2 -24.27 -5.81 -32.04
CA HIS A 2 -25.24 -4.71 -32.00
C HIS A 2 -24.82 -3.59 -32.96
N PRO A 3 -25.52 -3.40 -34.11
CA PRO A 3 -25.11 -2.45 -35.14
C PRO A 3 -25.21 -0.95 -34.74
N GLY A 4 -25.65 -0.64 -33.52
CA GLY A 4 -25.92 0.73 -33.06
C GLY A 4 -24.83 1.41 -32.21
N LEU A 5 -23.77 0.72 -31.78
CA LEU A 5 -22.73 1.28 -30.90
C LEU A 5 -21.33 1.17 -31.53
N VAL A 6 -20.68 2.31 -31.78
CA VAL A 6 -19.40 2.39 -32.51
C VAL A 6 -18.30 1.50 -31.92
N ARG A 7 -18.20 1.38 -30.58
CA ARG A 7 -17.20 0.51 -29.92
C ARG A 7 -17.47 -0.99 -30.12
N GLU A 8 -18.74 -1.39 -30.21
CA GLU A 8 -19.08 -2.79 -30.48
C GLU A 8 -18.83 -3.15 -31.94
N THR A 9 -18.86 -2.17 -32.84
CA THR A 9 -18.50 -2.36 -34.26
C THR A 9 -17.02 -2.70 -34.45
N ASP A 10 -16.10 -2.03 -33.75
CA ASP A 10 -14.66 -2.30 -33.90
C ASP A 10 -14.28 -3.68 -33.33
N ASN A 11 -14.77 -4.01 -32.13
CA ASN A 11 -14.54 -5.33 -31.53
C ASN A 11 -15.11 -6.46 -32.37
N TYR A 12 -16.34 -6.29 -32.88
CA TYR A 12 -16.96 -7.25 -33.78
C TYR A 12 -16.19 -7.39 -35.10
N THR A 13 -15.76 -6.28 -35.71
CA THR A 13 -14.97 -6.31 -36.94
C THR A 13 -13.65 -7.04 -36.73
N ASN A 14 -12.97 -6.77 -35.62
CA ASN A 14 -11.73 -7.48 -35.25
C ASN A 14 -11.97 -8.98 -35.04
N PHE A 15 -13.09 -9.35 -34.41
CA PHE A 15 -13.47 -10.76 -34.25
C PHE A 15 -13.69 -11.44 -35.61
N ILE A 16 -14.44 -10.82 -36.53
CA ILE A 16 -14.67 -11.37 -37.87
C ILE A 16 -13.34 -11.56 -38.61
N ILE A 17 -12.47 -10.55 -38.61
CA ILE A 17 -11.16 -10.63 -39.27
C ILE A 17 -10.32 -11.77 -38.66
N ALA A 18 -10.30 -11.90 -37.33
CA ALA A 18 -9.56 -12.97 -36.66
C ALA A 18 -10.11 -14.35 -37.03
N ALA A 19 -11.43 -14.54 -36.98
CA ALA A 19 -12.07 -15.79 -37.33
C ALA A 19 -11.82 -16.17 -38.80
N GLU A 20 -11.91 -15.23 -39.73
CA GLU A 20 -11.61 -15.45 -41.15
C GLU A 20 -10.14 -15.84 -41.36
N ASN A 21 -9.21 -15.18 -40.68
CA ASN A 21 -7.77 -15.48 -40.78
C ASN A 21 -7.43 -16.88 -40.25
N GLU A 22 -8.11 -17.33 -39.21
CA GLU A 22 -7.96 -18.67 -38.62
C GLU A 22 -8.77 -19.75 -39.36
N GLY A 23 -9.58 -19.37 -40.36
CA GLY A 23 -10.46 -20.29 -41.09
C GLY A 23 -11.61 -20.84 -40.25
N CYS A 24 -11.99 -20.13 -39.18
CA CYS A 24 -13.11 -20.49 -38.32
C CYS A 24 -14.44 -20.18 -39.02
N PRO A 25 -15.37 -21.15 -39.13
CA PRO A 25 -16.70 -20.86 -39.63
C PRO A 25 -17.42 -19.90 -38.67
N ILE A 26 -18.14 -18.93 -39.25
CA ILE A 26 -18.93 -17.95 -38.50
C ILE A 26 -20.38 -18.20 -38.86
N TYR A 27 -21.19 -18.46 -37.85
CA TYR A 27 -22.64 -18.63 -38.01
C TYR A 27 -23.35 -17.34 -37.60
N THR A 28 -24.24 -16.85 -38.44
CA THR A 28 -25.02 -15.64 -38.15
C THR A 28 -26.46 -15.97 -37.72
N ASP A 29 -27.15 -14.94 -37.27
CA ASP A 29 -28.59 -14.85 -37.02
C ASP A 29 -29.48 -14.97 -38.28
N ASP A 30 -28.88 -15.20 -39.46
CA ASP A 30 -29.58 -15.64 -40.67
C ASP A 30 -29.47 -17.17 -40.87
N GLU A 31 -28.54 -17.82 -40.16
CA GLU A 31 -28.20 -19.24 -40.31
C GLU A 31 -28.61 -20.09 -39.11
N VAL A 32 -28.97 -19.44 -37.99
CA VAL A 32 -29.27 -20.09 -36.72
C VAL A 32 -30.49 -19.44 -36.06
N ASP A 33 -31.47 -20.28 -35.73
CA ASP A 33 -32.73 -19.90 -35.11
C ASP A 33 -32.86 -20.47 -33.68
N PRO A 34 -33.67 -19.86 -32.81
CA PRO A 34 -34.08 -20.50 -31.56
C PRO A 34 -34.68 -21.89 -31.80
N GLY A 35 -34.15 -22.88 -31.09
CA GLY A 35 -34.46 -24.30 -31.24
C GLY A 35 -33.38 -25.11 -31.95
N ASP A 36 -32.45 -24.45 -32.64
CA ASP A 36 -31.31 -25.12 -33.28
C ASP A 36 -30.31 -25.67 -32.27
N TYR A 37 -29.58 -26.70 -32.71
CA TYR A 37 -28.59 -27.40 -31.91
C TYR A 37 -27.20 -27.27 -32.53
N ILE A 38 -26.21 -26.92 -31.69
CA ILE A 38 -24.80 -26.82 -32.06
C ILE A 38 -24.01 -27.90 -31.31
N ASN A 39 -23.41 -28.82 -32.05
CA ASN A 39 -22.51 -29.83 -31.48
C ASN A 39 -21.12 -29.23 -31.28
N ILE A 40 -20.66 -29.16 -30.03
CA ILE A 40 -19.31 -28.66 -29.69
C ILE A 40 -18.33 -29.83 -29.53
N SER A 41 -18.81 -31.01 -29.14
CA SER A 41 -18.01 -32.23 -29.07
C SER A 41 -18.88 -33.47 -29.34
N SER A 42 -18.28 -34.67 -29.27
CA SER A 42 -19.04 -35.92 -29.34
C SER A 42 -19.98 -36.15 -28.14
N THR A 43 -19.84 -35.37 -27.07
CA THR A 43 -20.56 -35.56 -25.79
C THR A 43 -21.34 -34.32 -25.35
N THR A 44 -21.23 -33.21 -26.08
CA THR A 44 -21.80 -31.93 -25.65
C THR A 44 -22.43 -31.22 -26.84
N THR A 45 -23.72 -30.92 -26.68
CA THR A 45 -24.53 -30.20 -27.65
C THR A 45 -25.20 -29.04 -26.92
N PHE A 46 -25.16 -27.86 -27.52
CA PHE A 46 -25.89 -26.69 -27.04
C PHE A 46 -27.17 -26.54 -27.84
N GLN A 47 -28.29 -26.35 -27.15
CA GLN A 47 -29.51 -25.85 -27.75
C GLN A 47 -29.56 -24.34 -27.61
N ILE A 48 -29.90 -23.65 -28.68
CA ILE A 48 -30.11 -22.21 -28.68
C ILE A 48 -31.55 -21.91 -28.32
N LEU A 49 -31.77 -21.10 -27.30
CA LEU A 49 -33.11 -20.76 -26.78
C LEU A 49 -33.54 -19.35 -27.17
N HIS A 50 -32.58 -18.45 -27.40
CA HIS A 50 -32.86 -17.08 -27.79
C HIS A 50 -31.73 -16.49 -28.62
N ILE A 51 -32.11 -15.83 -29.72
CA ILE A 51 -31.30 -14.92 -30.54
C ILE A 51 -32.23 -13.81 -31.00
N ASN A 52 -31.83 -12.55 -30.85
CA ASN A 52 -32.63 -11.43 -31.34
C ASN A 52 -31.75 -10.34 -31.97
N LYS A 53 -31.70 -10.33 -33.31
CA LYS A 53 -30.93 -9.34 -34.08
C LYS A 53 -31.55 -7.96 -34.17
N TYR A 54 -32.82 -7.85 -33.79
CA TYR A 54 -33.57 -6.60 -33.80
C TYR A 54 -33.64 -5.96 -32.42
N ALA A 55 -32.99 -6.55 -31.41
CA ALA A 55 -32.89 -5.97 -30.08
C ALA A 55 -32.23 -4.58 -30.16
N SER A 56 -32.81 -3.63 -29.42
CA SER A 56 -32.31 -2.25 -29.35
C SER A 56 -31.24 -2.04 -28.27
N ASP A 57 -30.93 -3.09 -27.50
CA ASP A 57 -29.90 -3.16 -26.47
C ASP A 57 -29.06 -4.42 -26.75
N SER A 58 -27.74 -4.32 -26.65
CA SER A 58 -26.83 -5.46 -26.85
C SER A 58 -27.00 -6.54 -25.78
N ASN A 59 -27.44 -6.16 -24.58
CA ASN A 59 -27.80 -7.09 -23.51
C ASN A 59 -28.98 -7.98 -23.90
N ASP A 60 -30.04 -7.40 -24.46
CA ASP A 60 -31.21 -8.14 -24.94
C ASP A 60 -30.95 -8.86 -26.27
N ALA A 61 -29.83 -8.58 -26.94
CA ALA A 61 -29.34 -9.36 -28.07
C ALA A 61 -28.56 -10.63 -27.63
N SER A 62 -28.43 -10.88 -26.32
CA SER A 62 -27.71 -12.04 -25.78
C SER A 62 -28.24 -13.35 -26.34
N ILE A 63 -27.30 -14.24 -26.71
CA ILE A 63 -27.62 -15.62 -27.08
C ILE A 63 -27.81 -16.41 -25.79
N VAL A 64 -28.99 -16.99 -25.62
CA VAL A 64 -29.27 -17.90 -24.50
C VAL A 64 -29.13 -19.31 -24.98
N ILE A 65 -28.31 -20.10 -24.29
CA ILE A 65 -28.03 -21.49 -24.65
C ILE A 65 -28.18 -22.40 -23.45
N LYS A 66 -28.68 -23.62 -23.70
CA LYS A 66 -28.79 -24.69 -22.73
C LYS A 66 -27.95 -25.88 -23.18
N THR A 67 -27.32 -26.57 -22.25
CA THR A 67 -26.61 -27.83 -22.52
C THR A 67 -26.65 -28.73 -21.30
N SER A 68 -26.31 -29.99 -21.50
CA SER A 68 -26.17 -30.98 -20.43
C SER A 68 -24.79 -31.61 -20.54
N TYR A 69 -24.15 -31.87 -19.41
CA TYR A 69 -22.94 -32.67 -19.34
C TYR A 69 -23.08 -33.72 -18.23
N GLY A 70 -23.05 -34.99 -18.63
CA GLY A 70 -23.41 -36.07 -17.73
C GLY A 70 -24.86 -35.94 -17.28
N SER A 71 -25.06 -35.78 -15.97
CA SER A 71 -26.36 -35.64 -15.32
C SER A 71 -26.73 -34.17 -15.02
N VAL A 72 -25.84 -33.21 -15.31
CA VAL A 72 -25.98 -31.79 -14.93
C VAL A 72 -26.47 -30.96 -16.11
N ASP A 73 -27.53 -30.19 -15.88
CA ASP A 73 -28.08 -29.22 -16.84
C ASP A 73 -27.58 -27.80 -16.57
N PHE A 74 -27.18 -27.10 -17.64
CA PHE A 74 -26.62 -25.76 -17.59
C PHE A 74 -27.44 -24.81 -18.45
N LEU A 75 -27.80 -23.65 -17.89
CA LEU A 75 -28.41 -22.54 -18.62
C LEU A 75 -27.49 -21.31 -18.61
N PHE A 76 -27.06 -20.89 -19.80
CA PHE A 76 -26.23 -19.72 -20.00
C PHE A 76 -27.06 -18.59 -20.59
N THR A 77 -27.25 -17.54 -19.81
CA THR A 77 -28.23 -16.49 -20.09
C THR A 77 -27.63 -15.23 -20.73
N GLY A 78 -26.30 -15.09 -20.76
CA GLY A 78 -25.69 -13.81 -21.15
C GLY A 78 -26.18 -12.68 -20.24
N ASP A 79 -26.44 -11.51 -20.82
CA ASP A 79 -26.80 -10.30 -20.08
C ASP A 79 -28.25 -9.87 -20.27
N ILE A 80 -29.11 -10.85 -20.65
CA ILE A 80 -30.54 -10.64 -20.85
C ILE A 80 -31.18 -9.84 -19.72
N SER A 81 -32.13 -8.98 -20.08
CA SER A 81 -33.00 -8.33 -19.11
C SER A 81 -34.29 -9.13 -18.87
N SER A 82 -35.10 -8.65 -17.92
CA SER A 82 -36.43 -9.21 -17.63
C SER A 82 -37.40 -9.26 -18.83
N SER A 83 -37.17 -8.46 -19.88
CA SER A 83 -37.98 -8.51 -21.10
C SER A 83 -37.78 -9.86 -21.80
N VAL A 84 -36.52 -10.23 -22.04
CA VAL A 84 -36.12 -11.49 -22.69
C VAL A 84 -36.42 -12.69 -21.78
N GLU A 85 -36.29 -12.56 -20.46
CA GLU A 85 -36.75 -13.59 -19.52
C GLU A 85 -38.24 -13.91 -19.73
N SER A 86 -39.07 -12.88 -19.90
CA SER A 86 -40.50 -13.06 -20.16
C SER A 86 -40.75 -13.74 -21.51
N GLU A 87 -39.95 -13.43 -22.53
CA GLU A 87 -40.03 -14.11 -23.84
C GLU A 87 -39.68 -15.60 -23.73
N LEU A 88 -38.59 -15.93 -23.00
CA LEU A 88 -38.16 -17.30 -22.74
C LEU A 88 -39.22 -18.09 -21.97
N ILE A 89 -39.81 -17.52 -20.93
CA ILE A 89 -40.87 -18.17 -20.12
C ILE A 89 -42.08 -18.54 -21.00
N ASN A 90 -42.40 -17.70 -21.99
CA ASN A 90 -43.51 -17.93 -22.91
C ASN A 90 -43.11 -18.75 -24.16
N SER A 91 -41.84 -19.14 -24.26
CA SER A 91 -41.31 -19.96 -25.34
C SER A 91 -41.69 -21.44 -25.15
N PRO A 92 -41.58 -22.30 -26.19
CA PRO A 92 -41.82 -23.73 -26.05
C PRO A 92 -40.63 -24.49 -25.44
N PHE A 93 -39.55 -23.80 -25.07
CA PHE A 93 -38.31 -24.44 -24.63
C PHE A 93 -38.33 -24.78 -23.14
N ASP A 94 -37.67 -25.88 -22.80
CA ASP A 94 -37.46 -26.27 -21.41
C ASP A 94 -36.32 -25.46 -20.79
N LEU A 95 -36.63 -24.69 -19.76
CA LEU A 95 -35.70 -23.80 -19.07
C LEU A 95 -35.10 -24.40 -17.80
N ASP A 96 -35.57 -25.57 -17.34
CA ASP A 96 -35.07 -26.20 -16.11
C ASP A 96 -33.56 -26.44 -16.19
N SER A 97 -32.85 -26.21 -15.09
CA SER A 97 -31.39 -26.29 -15.05
C SER A 97 -30.89 -26.60 -13.65
N ASP A 98 -29.75 -27.27 -13.52
CA ASP A 98 -29.08 -27.42 -12.23
C ASP A 98 -28.22 -26.18 -11.93
N ILE A 99 -27.53 -25.67 -12.96
CA ILE A 99 -26.63 -24.53 -12.90
C ILE A 99 -27.10 -23.42 -13.82
N LEU A 100 -27.39 -22.27 -13.23
CA LEU A 100 -27.72 -21.04 -13.93
C LEU A 100 -26.53 -20.09 -13.94
N LYS A 101 -26.05 -19.67 -15.12
CA LYS A 101 -25.29 -18.41 -15.21
C LYS A 101 -26.29 -17.30 -14.93
N VAL A 102 -26.14 -16.62 -13.80
CA VAL A 102 -27.04 -15.54 -13.40
C VAL A 102 -26.93 -14.41 -14.43
N ALA A 103 -28.10 -13.99 -14.93
CA ALA A 103 -28.17 -13.04 -16.03
C ALA A 103 -27.58 -11.69 -15.63
N HIS A 104 -26.87 -11.05 -16.55
CA HIS A 104 -26.39 -9.68 -16.41
C HIS A 104 -25.60 -9.47 -15.11
N HIS A 105 -24.75 -10.44 -14.78
CA HIS A 105 -23.82 -10.36 -13.65
C HIS A 105 -24.50 -10.10 -12.29
N GLY A 106 -25.74 -10.57 -12.12
CA GLY A 106 -26.51 -10.34 -10.89
C GLY A 106 -27.07 -8.92 -10.76
N SER A 107 -27.22 -8.20 -11.86
CA SER A 107 -27.91 -6.91 -11.93
C SER A 107 -29.34 -7.01 -11.41
N LYS A 108 -29.90 -5.90 -10.93
CA LYS A 108 -31.29 -5.84 -10.45
C LYS A 108 -32.33 -5.97 -11.57
N TYR A 109 -31.95 -5.75 -12.82
CA TYR A 109 -32.85 -5.71 -13.98
C TYR A 109 -33.08 -7.07 -14.66
N SER A 110 -32.57 -8.13 -14.06
CA SER A 110 -32.67 -9.51 -14.53
C SER A 110 -32.86 -10.47 -13.34
N THR A 111 -32.94 -11.76 -13.63
CA THR A 111 -33.12 -12.89 -12.71
C THR A 111 -34.30 -12.66 -11.77
N TYR A 112 -35.48 -12.39 -12.36
CA TYR A 112 -36.70 -12.19 -11.59
C TYR A 112 -37.29 -13.51 -11.09
N ASP A 113 -38.18 -13.41 -10.09
CA ASP A 113 -38.78 -14.58 -9.45
C ASP A 113 -39.45 -15.51 -10.46
N ALA A 114 -40.21 -14.97 -11.42
CA ALA A 114 -40.87 -15.78 -12.45
C ALA A 114 -39.88 -16.55 -13.35
N PHE A 115 -38.67 -16.01 -13.55
CA PHE A 115 -37.62 -16.68 -14.31
C PHE A 115 -36.93 -17.76 -13.47
N LEU A 116 -36.71 -17.50 -12.18
CA LEU A 116 -36.21 -18.50 -11.24
C LEU A 116 -37.21 -19.66 -11.04
N ASP A 117 -38.51 -19.36 -11.00
CA ASP A 117 -39.58 -20.36 -10.96
C ASP A 117 -39.60 -21.25 -12.21
N ALA A 118 -39.20 -20.72 -13.37
CA ALA A 118 -39.18 -21.44 -14.64
C ALA A 118 -37.87 -22.22 -14.88
N THR A 119 -36.77 -21.76 -14.29
CA THR A 119 -35.42 -22.34 -14.50
C THR A 119 -34.97 -23.26 -13.36
N THR A 120 -35.58 -23.13 -12.18
CA THR A 120 -35.39 -23.98 -10.99
C THR A 120 -33.95 -24.37 -10.62
N PRO A 121 -32.96 -23.46 -10.70
CA PRO A 121 -31.57 -23.82 -10.45
C PRO A 121 -31.28 -24.16 -9.00
N SER A 122 -30.39 -25.14 -8.79
CA SER A 122 -29.80 -25.38 -7.47
C SER A 122 -28.61 -24.45 -7.22
N VAL A 123 -27.87 -24.10 -8.28
CA VAL A 123 -26.67 -23.26 -8.22
C VAL A 123 -26.77 -22.09 -9.19
N GLY A 124 -26.42 -20.90 -8.70
CA GLY A 124 -26.31 -19.68 -9.47
C GLY A 124 -24.87 -19.20 -9.53
N ILE A 125 -24.29 -19.14 -10.73
CA ILE A 125 -22.94 -18.61 -10.94
C ILE A 125 -23.05 -17.15 -11.39
N ILE A 126 -22.48 -16.25 -10.60
CA ILE A 126 -22.39 -14.82 -10.90
C ILE A 126 -20.97 -14.53 -11.38
N SER A 127 -20.84 -14.14 -12.64
CA SER A 127 -19.57 -13.69 -13.21
C SER A 127 -19.24 -12.29 -12.70
N VAL A 128 -18.18 -12.14 -11.90
CA VAL A 128 -17.72 -10.87 -11.33
C VAL A 128 -16.33 -10.56 -11.85
N GLY A 129 -16.10 -9.32 -12.28
CA GLY A 129 -14.79 -8.80 -12.70
C GLY A 129 -14.35 -7.62 -11.83
N SER A 130 -13.11 -7.16 -12.04
CA SER A 130 -12.47 -6.11 -11.22
C SER A 130 -13.19 -4.75 -11.20
N SER A 131 -14.02 -4.46 -12.21
CA SER A 131 -14.74 -3.18 -12.35
C SER A 131 -16.22 -3.33 -12.74
N TYR A 132 -16.73 -4.56 -12.77
CA TYR A 132 -18.08 -4.86 -13.24
C TYR A 132 -18.62 -6.16 -12.62
N GLY A 133 -19.94 -6.30 -12.58
CA GLY A 133 -20.61 -7.49 -12.08
C GLY A 133 -20.70 -7.61 -10.56
N HIS A 134 -20.84 -6.49 -9.85
CA HIS A 134 -21.23 -6.53 -8.44
C HIS A 134 -22.71 -6.90 -8.34
N PRO A 135 -23.08 -8.09 -7.85
CA PRO A 135 -24.48 -8.49 -7.76
C PRO A 135 -25.21 -7.56 -6.80
N THR A 136 -26.43 -7.16 -7.17
CA THR A 136 -27.23 -6.31 -6.30
C THR A 136 -27.85 -7.13 -5.17
N GLU A 137 -28.08 -6.49 -4.02
CA GLU A 137 -28.77 -7.11 -2.88
C GLU A 137 -30.15 -7.65 -3.29
N GLU A 138 -30.85 -6.97 -4.21
CA GLU A 138 -32.15 -7.37 -4.74
C GLU A 138 -32.07 -8.73 -5.46
N THR A 139 -31.05 -8.95 -6.29
CA THR A 139 -30.86 -10.20 -7.01
C THR A 139 -30.37 -11.32 -6.11
N LEU A 140 -29.44 -11.03 -5.19
CA LEU A 140 -29.02 -11.99 -4.16
C LEU A 140 -30.19 -12.44 -3.28
N THR A 141 -31.09 -11.52 -2.93
CA THR A 141 -32.30 -11.82 -2.15
C THR A 141 -33.25 -12.74 -2.92
N ARG A 142 -33.47 -12.50 -4.22
CA ARG A 142 -34.27 -13.38 -5.07
C ARG A 142 -33.66 -14.78 -5.13
N LEU A 143 -32.37 -14.89 -5.45
CA LEU A 143 -31.66 -16.18 -5.48
C LEU A 143 -31.78 -16.94 -4.14
N ALA A 144 -31.59 -16.24 -3.01
CA ALA A 144 -31.74 -16.83 -1.69
C ALA A 144 -33.18 -17.32 -1.39
N ASN A 145 -34.20 -16.55 -1.80
CA ASN A 145 -35.61 -16.94 -1.62
C ASN A 145 -35.98 -18.20 -2.41
N HIS A 146 -35.34 -18.40 -3.56
CA HIS A 146 -35.46 -19.60 -4.39
C HIS A 146 -34.50 -20.72 -3.99
N LYS A 147 -33.74 -20.54 -2.90
CA LYS A 147 -32.76 -21.50 -2.36
C LYS A 147 -31.64 -21.85 -3.34
N VAL A 148 -31.30 -20.91 -4.21
CA VAL A 148 -30.19 -21.03 -5.14
C VAL A 148 -28.90 -20.76 -4.39
N GLU A 149 -27.97 -21.72 -4.40
CA GLU A 149 -26.63 -21.51 -3.85
C GLU A 149 -25.82 -20.64 -4.79
N VAL A 150 -25.30 -19.52 -4.29
CA VAL A 150 -24.63 -18.51 -5.12
C VAL A 150 -23.11 -18.67 -5.04
N TYR A 151 -22.50 -18.79 -6.21
CA TYR A 151 -21.05 -18.74 -6.39
C TYR A 151 -20.67 -17.54 -7.22
N ARG A 152 -19.62 -16.83 -6.79
CA ARG A 152 -19.07 -15.69 -7.52
C ARG A 152 -17.68 -16.03 -8.02
N THR A 153 -17.39 -15.66 -9.25
CA THR A 153 -16.10 -15.98 -9.89
C THR A 153 -14.92 -15.19 -9.32
N ASP A 154 -15.17 -14.17 -8.49
CA ASP A 154 -14.12 -13.39 -7.81
C ASP A 154 -13.74 -13.92 -6.43
N TYR A 155 -14.37 -15.01 -5.97
CA TYR A 155 -14.04 -15.67 -4.71
C TYR A 155 -13.50 -17.07 -4.94
N ASN A 156 -12.55 -17.47 -4.09
CA ASN A 156 -12.16 -18.87 -3.97
C ASN A 156 -13.33 -19.67 -3.40
N GLY A 157 -13.58 -20.85 -3.97
CA GLY A 157 -14.62 -21.74 -3.47
C GLY A 157 -14.77 -22.99 -4.31
N THR A 158 -15.58 -23.93 -3.82
CA THR A 158 -15.88 -25.16 -4.55
C THR A 158 -17.34 -25.14 -4.95
N VAL A 159 -17.65 -24.98 -6.23
CA VAL A 159 -19.02 -25.12 -6.73
C VAL A 159 -19.40 -26.58 -6.66
N THR A 160 -20.45 -26.91 -5.91
CA THR A 160 -20.95 -28.28 -5.77
C THR A 160 -22.38 -28.38 -6.27
N VAL A 161 -22.66 -29.34 -7.15
CA VAL A 161 -24.02 -29.67 -7.61
C VAL A 161 -24.29 -31.14 -7.36
N THR A 162 -25.48 -31.44 -6.84
CA THR A 162 -25.95 -32.83 -6.71
C THR A 162 -27.22 -33.02 -7.52
N THR A 163 -27.15 -33.83 -8.56
CA THR A 163 -28.27 -34.12 -9.47
C THR A 163 -28.37 -35.63 -9.67
N ASN A 164 -29.59 -36.16 -9.67
CA ASN A 164 -29.87 -37.60 -9.83
C ASN A 164 -29.07 -38.54 -8.89
N GLY A 165 -28.66 -38.05 -7.71
CA GLY A 165 -27.87 -38.80 -6.73
C GLY A 165 -26.35 -38.83 -7.00
N GLU A 166 -25.88 -38.10 -8.01
CA GLU A 166 -24.46 -37.88 -8.32
C GLU A 166 -24.04 -36.47 -7.90
N THR A 167 -22.86 -36.33 -7.31
CA THR A 167 -22.30 -35.04 -6.90
C THR A 167 -21.12 -34.66 -7.79
N TRP A 168 -21.23 -33.48 -8.40
CA TRP A 168 -20.19 -32.82 -9.18
C TRP A 168 -19.60 -31.67 -8.37
N SER A 169 -18.29 -31.50 -8.42
CA SER A 169 -17.60 -30.40 -7.77
C SER A 169 -16.53 -29.81 -8.67
N VAL A 170 -16.42 -28.48 -8.72
CA VAL A 170 -15.29 -27.79 -9.34
C VAL A 170 -14.71 -26.78 -8.34
N GLU A 171 -13.40 -26.82 -8.15
CA GLU A 171 -12.68 -25.80 -7.40
C GLU A 171 -12.46 -24.59 -8.31
N CYS A 172 -12.92 -23.44 -7.83
CA CYS A 172 -12.69 -22.15 -8.42
C CYS A 172 -11.61 -21.45 -7.59
N GLU A 173 -10.43 -21.30 -8.17
CA GLU A 173 -9.38 -20.45 -7.61
C GLU A 173 -9.38 -19.12 -8.37
N ARG A 174 -9.38 -18.01 -7.63
CA ARG A 174 -9.10 -16.68 -8.18
C ARG A 174 -7.70 -16.68 -8.77
N GLU A 175 -7.54 -16.11 -9.96
CA GLU A 175 -6.23 -15.86 -10.53
C GLU A 175 -5.43 -14.93 -9.61
N ASN A 176 -4.24 -15.39 -9.19
CA ASN A 176 -3.40 -14.65 -8.26
C ASN A 176 -2.64 -13.53 -8.96
N ASN A 177 -2.85 -12.29 -8.53
CA ASN A 177 -2.03 -11.15 -8.91
C ASN A 177 -0.90 -11.01 -7.90
N PRO A 178 0.38 -11.18 -8.30
CA PRO A 178 1.50 -11.12 -7.37
C PRO A 178 1.55 -9.81 -6.57
N PRO A 179 2.11 -9.83 -5.35
CA PRO A 179 2.32 -8.63 -4.58
C PRO A 179 3.36 -7.72 -5.23
N VAL A 180 3.41 -6.47 -4.81
CA VAL A 180 4.40 -5.47 -5.22
C VAL A 180 5.18 -5.02 -4.01
N ALA A 181 6.49 -5.32 -4.00
CA ALA A 181 7.40 -5.00 -2.91
C ALA A 181 7.79 -3.52 -2.91
N GLY A 182 7.77 -2.88 -1.75
CA GLY A 182 8.17 -1.49 -1.61
C GLY A 182 8.53 -1.14 -0.18
N PHE A 183 9.58 -0.32 0.02
CA PHE A 183 9.87 0.26 1.33
C PHE A 183 10.45 1.67 1.25
N THR A 184 10.39 2.40 2.37
CA THR A 184 11.18 3.62 2.62
C THR A 184 12.06 3.43 3.85
N TYR A 185 13.04 4.32 4.05
CA TYR A 185 13.93 4.25 5.20
C TYR A 185 14.40 5.64 5.63
N HIS A 186 14.82 5.75 6.89
CA HIS A 186 15.66 6.84 7.38
C HIS A 186 16.75 6.28 8.29
N THR A 187 17.81 7.04 8.48
CA THR A 187 19.00 6.61 9.24
C THR A 187 19.34 7.66 10.29
N ASP A 188 19.65 7.18 11.49
CA ASP A 188 20.21 7.98 12.58
C ASP A 188 21.49 7.29 13.05
N ASN A 189 22.63 7.91 12.75
CA ASN A 189 23.96 7.34 13.00
C ASN A 189 24.09 5.93 12.41
N ILE A 190 24.31 4.92 13.25
CA ILE A 190 24.42 3.51 12.86
C ILE A 190 23.07 2.76 12.84
N THR A 191 21.95 3.42 13.13
CA THR A 191 20.62 2.81 13.18
C THR A 191 19.83 3.17 11.92
N ALA A 192 19.19 2.19 11.30
CA ALA A 192 18.25 2.39 10.21
C ALA A 192 16.85 1.94 10.62
N TYR A 193 15.86 2.71 10.21
CA TYR A 193 14.44 2.45 10.43
C TYR A 193 13.77 2.24 9.08
N PHE A 194 13.10 1.11 8.93
CA PHE A 194 12.45 0.73 7.67
C PHE A 194 10.93 0.79 7.79
N THR A 195 10.29 1.30 6.75
CA THR A 195 8.83 1.36 6.64
C THR A 195 8.37 0.65 5.38
N ASP A 196 7.57 -0.41 5.54
CA ASP A 196 6.92 -1.12 4.45
C ASP A 196 5.88 -0.24 3.75
N ILE A 197 5.89 -0.30 2.42
CA ILE A 197 4.87 0.31 1.54
C ILE A 197 4.42 -0.69 0.47
N SER A 198 4.64 -1.98 0.70
CA SER A 198 4.23 -3.05 -0.21
C SER A 198 2.70 -3.13 -0.31
N SER A 199 2.23 -3.71 -1.41
CA SER A 199 0.79 -3.86 -1.65
C SER A 199 0.49 -5.15 -2.39
N ASP A 200 -0.70 -5.67 -2.17
CA ASP A 200 -1.21 -6.84 -2.88
C ASP A 200 -2.53 -6.48 -3.58
N PRO A 201 -2.64 -6.67 -4.91
CA PRO A 201 -3.88 -6.35 -5.63
C PRO A 201 -5.07 -7.22 -5.20
N ASP A 202 -4.82 -8.41 -4.66
CA ASP A 202 -5.86 -9.32 -4.25
C ASP A 202 -6.34 -9.07 -2.81
N GLY A 203 -5.53 -8.35 -2.02
CA GLY A 203 -5.79 -8.04 -0.62
C GLY A 203 -5.35 -9.18 0.32
N ASP A 204 -4.50 -10.08 -0.16
CA ASP A 204 -3.97 -11.20 0.61
C ASP A 204 -3.00 -10.70 1.71
N VAL A 205 -2.87 -11.49 2.78
CA VAL A 205 -1.98 -11.14 3.91
C VAL A 205 -0.53 -11.37 3.50
N LEU A 206 0.31 -10.36 3.68
CA LEU A 206 1.73 -10.41 3.31
C LEU A 206 2.62 -10.89 4.46
N THR A 207 3.66 -11.66 4.09
CA THR A 207 4.83 -11.97 4.93
C THR A 207 6.06 -11.24 4.40
N TYR A 208 7.00 -10.92 5.29
CA TYR A 208 8.18 -10.09 5.01
C TYR A 208 9.46 -10.87 5.27
N ASP A 209 10.47 -10.68 4.42
CA ASP A 209 11.84 -11.15 4.64
C ASP A 209 12.81 -10.07 4.20
N TRP A 210 13.54 -9.51 5.18
CA TRP A 210 14.51 -8.46 4.99
C TRP A 210 15.92 -9.04 5.00
N ASP A 211 16.76 -8.63 4.05
CA ASP A 211 18.21 -8.77 4.10
C ASP A 211 18.81 -7.36 4.18
N PHE A 212 19.48 -7.04 5.28
CA PHE A 212 20.06 -5.71 5.49
C PHE A 212 21.39 -5.49 4.76
N GLY A 213 21.90 -6.50 4.04
CA GLY A 213 23.15 -6.42 3.28
C GLY A 213 24.43 -6.50 4.13
N ASP A 214 24.29 -6.71 5.43
CA ASP A 214 25.39 -6.94 6.39
C ASP A 214 25.43 -8.39 6.92
N GLY A 215 24.55 -9.26 6.40
CA GLY A 215 24.41 -10.66 6.80
C GLY A 215 23.33 -10.90 7.87
N ASN A 216 22.66 -9.87 8.37
CA ASN A 216 21.50 -9.98 9.26
C ASN A 216 20.18 -9.87 8.48
N THR A 217 19.12 -10.47 9.04
CA THR A 217 17.78 -10.50 8.43
C THR A 217 16.68 -10.18 9.44
N SER A 218 15.45 -9.93 8.96
CA SER A 218 14.24 -9.75 9.80
C SER A 218 12.97 -10.19 9.08
N GLU A 219 11.98 -10.66 9.83
CA GLU A 219 10.62 -10.99 9.34
C GLU A 219 9.57 -9.95 9.77
N GLU A 220 9.98 -8.89 10.49
CA GLU A 220 9.08 -7.82 10.92
C GLU A 220 8.66 -6.96 9.72
N GLN A 221 7.42 -6.45 9.75
CA GLN A 221 6.94 -5.55 8.69
C GLN A 221 7.74 -4.23 8.62
N ASN A 222 8.05 -3.64 9.79
CA ASN A 222 8.76 -2.35 9.89
C ASN A 222 9.95 -2.48 10.86
N PRO A 223 11.04 -3.14 10.45
CA PRO A 223 12.16 -3.42 11.34
C PRO A 223 12.99 -2.17 11.65
N ILE A 224 13.66 -2.20 12.80
CA ILE A 224 14.74 -1.28 13.17
C ILE A 224 16.03 -2.11 13.20
N HIS A 225 17.05 -1.69 12.45
CA HIS A 225 18.32 -2.42 12.36
C HIS A 225 19.50 -1.52 12.76
N ILE A 226 20.43 -2.08 13.53
CA ILE A 226 21.63 -1.38 13.99
C ILE A 226 22.84 -2.02 13.31
N TYR A 227 23.55 -1.23 12.50
CA TYR A 227 24.75 -1.68 11.79
C TYR A 227 25.99 -1.59 12.68
N SER A 228 26.92 -2.53 12.50
CA SER A 228 28.18 -2.52 13.28
C SER A 228 29.19 -1.47 12.82
N ALA A 229 29.05 -0.96 11.59
CA ALA A 229 29.97 -0.01 10.99
C ALA A 229 29.25 0.89 9.98
N GLU A 230 29.81 2.08 9.76
CA GLU A 230 29.41 2.92 8.64
C GLU A 230 29.71 2.25 7.29
N GLY A 231 28.94 2.62 6.27
CA GLY A 231 29.05 2.03 4.94
C GLY A 231 27.76 2.14 4.15
N THR A 232 27.79 1.70 2.90
CA THR A 232 26.60 1.60 2.07
C THR A 232 26.22 0.13 1.93
N TYR A 233 25.01 -0.20 2.37
CA TYR A 233 24.48 -1.56 2.39
C TYR A 233 23.35 -1.70 1.36
N ASN A 234 23.32 -2.81 0.63
CA ASN A 234 22.24 -3.10 -0.31
C ASN A 234 21.12 -3.86 0.41
N VAL A 235 20.13 -3.11 0.91
CA VAL A 235 19.00 -3.67 1.66
C VAL A 235 17.97 -4.21 0.69
N THR A 236 17.52 -5.44 0.90
CA THR A 236 16.49 -6.10 0.11
C THR A 236 15.30 -6.46 0.98
N LEU A 237 14.09 -6.17 0.50
CA LEU A 237 12.84 -6.66 1.05
C LEU A 237 12.22 -7.63 0.06
N ILE A 238 11.85 -8.81 0.54
CA ILE A 238 11.01 -9.78 -0.17
C ILE A 238 9.65 -9.83 0.53
N VAL A 239 8.56 -9.72 -0.23
CA VAL A 239 7.20 -9.92 0.28
C VAL A 239 6.54 -11.09 -0.42
N SER A 240 5.71 -11.84 0.30
CA SER A 240 4.93 -12.95 -0.24
C SER A 240 3.49 -12.91 0.26
N ASP A 241 2.55 -13.25 -0.62
CA ASP A 241 1.12 -13.46 -0.35
C ASP A 241 0.80 -14.95 -0.04
N GLY A 242 1.82 -15.80 0.05
CA GLY A 242 1.70 -17.25 0.23
C GLY A 242 1.59 -18.07 -1.08
N LYS A 243 1.45 -17.42 -2.25
CA LYS A 243 1.38 -18.07 -3.57
C LYS A 243 2.47 -17.56 -4.52
N ALA A 244 2.77 -16.28 -4.45
CA ALA A 244 3.77 -15.56 -5.20
C ALA A 244 4.63 -14.69 -4.26
N SER A 245 5.70 -14.12 -4.82
CA SER A 245 6.55 -13.19 -4.11
C SER A 245 7.07 -12.13 -5.06
N ASP A 246 7.35 -10.95 -4.52
CA ASP A 246 8.08 -9.89 -5.20
C ASP A 246 9.20 -9.36 -4.29
N SER A 247 10.18 -8.70 -4.87
CA SER A 247 11.33 -8.19 -4.13
C SER A 247 11.79 -6.83 -4.63
N THR A 248 12.31 -6.02 -3.73
CA THR A 248 12.87 -4.70 -4.05
C THR A 248 14.15 -4.46 -3.24
N SER A 249 15.10 -3.74 -3.83
CA SER A 249 16.37 -3.42 -3.17
C SER A 249 16.68 -1.92 -3.23
N LYS A 250 17.27 -1.38 -2.17
CA LYS A 250 17.77 0.01 -2.10
C LYS A 250 19.12 0.05 -1.38
N TYR A 251 20.01 0.92 -1.86
CA TYR A 251 21.25 1.23 -1.16
C TYR A 251 20.98 2.18 0.01
N VAL A 252 21.26 1.73 1.22
CA VAL A 252 21.17 2.52 2.46
C VAL A 252 22.57 2.90 2.90
N THR A 253 22.84 4.19 3.01
CA THR A 253 24.12 4.70 3.52
C THR A 253 24.00 4.97 5.01
N ILE A 254 24.82 4.27 5.78
CA ILE A 254 24.99 4.42 7.21
C ILE A 254 26.24 5.24 7.46
N THR A 255 26.12 6.29 8.26
CA THR A 255 27.22 7.17 8.62
C THR A 255 27.43 7.13 10.11
N GLN A 256 28.67 6.94 10.55
CA GLN A 256 28.98 7.09 11.96
C GLN A 256 29.33 8.55 12.23
N GLN A 257 28.68 9.18 13.21
CA GLN A 257 29.16 10.49 13.66
C GLN A 257 30.57 10.32 14.27
N PRO A 258 31.60 11.02 13.74
CA PRO A 258 32.93 11.12 14.29
C PRO A 258 32.92 11.51 15.76
N SER A 259 33.60 10.71 16.56
CA SER A 259 33.96 11.08 17.91
C SER A 259 35.02 12.18 17.86
N THR A 260 34.67 13.40 18.24
CA THR A 260 35.64 14.51 18.36
C THR A 260 36.62 14.32 19.53
N GLY A 261 36.44 13.26 20.33
CA GLY A 261 37.23 12.94 21.51
C GLY A 261 36.89 13.79 22.74
N HIS A 262 35.90 14.69 22.64
CA HIS A 262 35.44 15.58 23.71
C HIS A 262 33.94 15.92 23.55
N ILE A 263 33.35 16.57 24.55
CA ILE A 263 31.97 17.09 24.50
C ILE A 263 31.88 18.27 23.54
N VAL A 264 30.82 18.34 22.74
CA VAL A 264 30.57 19.46 21.84
C VAL A 264 29.32 20.23 22.26
N ILE A 265 29.27 21.52 21.94
CA ILE A 265 28.06 22.34 21.94
C ILE A 265 27.27 21.95 20.69
N ASN A 266 26.08 21.39 20.87
CA ASN A 266 25.25 20.87 19.80
C ASN A 266 24.27 21.92 19.28
N GLU A 267 23.70 22.71 20.17
CA GLU A 267 22.69 23.70 19.80
C GLU A 267 22.66 24.85 20.81
N ILE A 268 22.36 26.05 20.30
CA ILE A 268 22.16 27.26 21.12
C ILE A 268 20.88 27.97 20.69
N GLU A 269 20.00 28.23 21.65
CA GLU A 269 18.80 29.05 21.45
C GLU A 269 19.01 30.38 22.17
N GLN A 270 19.21 31.43 21.36
CA GLN A 270 19.52 32.78 21.83
C GLN A 270 18.23 33.60 22.01
N ASN A 271 17.16 33.31 21.25
CA ASN A 271 15.97 34.17 21.16
C ASN A 271 14.65 33.37 21.21
N PRO A 272 14.23 32.91 22.41
CA PRO A 272 12.99 32.14 22.58
C PRO A 272 11.71 32.99 22.41
N TYR A 273 10.60 32.35 22.05
CA TYR A 273 9.32 32.99 21.67
C TYR A 273 8.79 34.09 22.63
N GLY A 274 8.38 35.23 22.04
CA GLY A 274 7.58 36.28 22.66
C GLY A 274 8.36 37.25 23.55
N ASP A 275 8.60 38.49 23.08
CA ASP A 275 9.20 39.63 23.82
C ASP A 275 10.36 39.25 24.78
N ASP A 276 11.24 38.33 24.35
CA ASP A 276 12.35 37.77 25.14
C ASP A 276 11.88 37.19 26.51
N ALA A 277 10.69 36.59 26.60
CA ALA A 277 10.10 36.12 27.87
C ALA A 277 10.41 34.65 28.20
N GLY A 278 11.04 33.91 27.27
CA GLY A 278 11.48 32.53 27.46
C GLY A 278 12.88 32.41 28.09
N ASN A 279 13.25 31.19 28.47
CA ASN A 279 14.61 30.89 28.91
C ASN A 279 15.48 30.58 27.69
N GLU A 280 16.67 31.18 27.62
CA GLU A 280 17.73 30.80 26.69
C GLU A 280 18.32 29.45 27.10
N TRP A 281 18.92 28.72 26.16
CA TRP A 281 19.56 27.46 26.50
C TRP A 281 20.72 27.09 25.57
N VAL A 282 21.60 26.25 26.10
CA VAL A 282 22.72 25.64 25.40
C VAL A 282 22.63 24.15 25.60
N GLU A 283 22.70 23.40 24.51
CA GLU A 283 22.76 21.95 24.53
C GLU A 283 24.18 21.45 24.28
N LEU A 284 24.61 20.51 25.12
CA LEU A 284 25.85 19.77 24.95
C LEU A 284 25.55 18.34 24.49
N PHE A 285 26.38 17.81 23.60
CA PHE A 285 26.33 16.43 23.13
C PHE A 285 27.66 15.72 23.41
N ASN A 286 27.58 14.45 23.80
CA ASN A 286 28.74 13.58 23.95
C ASN A 286 28.91 12.64 22.74
N PRO A 287 29.71 13.02 21.72
CA PRO A 287 29.98 12.17 20.56
C PRO A 287 31.00 11.05 20.86
N THR A 288 31.52 10.95 22.08
CA THR A 288 32.54 9.94 22.42
C THR A 288 31.92 8.59 22.76
N ASP A 289 32.74 7.54 22.76
CA ASP A 289 32.36 6.15 23.07
C ASP A 289 32.25 5.86 24.57
N SER A 290 32.42 6.88 25.43
CA SER A 290 32.41 6.74 26.88
C SER A 290 31.70 7.91 27.56
N ALA A 291 31.22 7.68 28.78
CA ALA A 291 30.62 8.74 29.58
C ALA A 291 31.69 9.76 30.03
N ILE A 292 31.37 11.05 29.93
CA ILE A 292 32.27 12.14 30.34
C ILE A 292 31.66 12.88 31.53
N ASP A 293 32.46 12.98 32.60
CA ASP A 293 32.15 13.80 33.77
C ASP A 293 32.42 15.28 33.44
N VAL A 294 31.34 16.06 33.42
CA VAL A 294 31.35 17.50 33.12
C VAL A 294 31.15 18.35 34.38
N SER A 295 31.29 17.74 35.57
CA SER A 295 31.18 18.44 36.86
C SER A 295 32.17 19.61 36.95
N GLY A 296 31.64 20.79 37.26
CA GLY A 296 32.44 22.01 37.44
C GLY A 296 33.04 22.58 36.15
N TRP A 297 32.66 22.06 34.98
CA TRP A 297 32.92 22.70 33.70
C TRP A 297 32.14 24.02 33.61
N LYS A 298 32.44 24.86 32.63
CA LYS A 298 31.76 26.15 32.50
C LYS A 298 31.45 26.53 31.05
N LEU A 299 30.33 27.22 30.87
CA LEU A 299 29.99 27.95 29.66
C LEU A 299 30.28 29.43 29.88
N GLN A 300 30.86 30.08 28.89
CA GLN A 300 31.21 31.50 28.95
C GLN A 300 30.84 32.20 27.64
N THR A 301 30.17 33.35 27.75
CA THR A 301 29.83 34.18 26.58
C THR A 301 31.01 35.03 26.14
N THR A 302 31.03 35.38 24.84
CA THR A 302 32.15 36.12 24.24
C THR A 302 31.84 37.55 23.84
N HIS A 303 30.56 37.93 23.74
CA HIS A 303 30.14 39.28 23.40
C HIS A 303 29.42 39.94 24.58
N GLY A 304 29.34 41.28 24.58
CA GLY A 304 28.70 42.02 25.66
C GLY A 304 29.42 41.92 27.02
N ASN A 305 28.65 41.72 28.09
CA ASN A 305 29.19 41.41 29.41
C ASN A 305 29.51 39.91 29.45
N ILE A 306 30.77 39.57 29.69
CA ILE A 306 31.18 38.16 29.83
C ILE A 306 30.48 37.56 31.05
N GLU A 307 29.55 36.66 30.80
CA GLU A 307 28.88 35.86 31.81
C GLU A 307 29.50 34.46 31.88
N THR A 308 29.41 33.81 33.04
CA THR A 308 29.94 32.46 33.23
C THR A 308 28.96 31.63 34.02
N HIS A 309 28.60 30.48 33.46
CA HIS A 309 27.75 29.50 34.10
C HIS A 309 28.53 28.22 34.36
N TYR A 310 28.49 27.71 35.59
CA TYR A 310 29.15 26.47 35.97
C TYR A 310 28.16 25.31 35.90
N ILE A 311 28.58 24.22 35.25
CA ILE A 311 27.84 22.97 35.24
C ILE A 311 27.89 22.38 36.67
N PRO A 312 26.74 21.99 37.25
CA PRO A 312 26.67 21.45 38.61
C PRO A 312 27.61 20.26 38.84
N GLU A 313 28.04 20.08 40.08
CA GLU A 313 28.75 18.87 40.51
C GLU A 313 27.88 17.62 40.29
N GLU A 314 28.53 16.47 40.12
CA GLU A 314 27.89 15.17 39.86
C GLU A 314 27.14 15.09 38.51
N THR A 315 27.56 15.88 37.52
CA THR A 315 26.97 15.88 36.17
C THR A 315 27.80 15.04 35.20
N THR A 316 27.20 14.03 34.59
CA THR A 316 27.84 13.15 33.59
C THR A 316 26.97 13.08 32.34
N ILE A 317 27.59 13.17 31.16
CA ILE A 317 26.92 12.94 29.88
C ILE A 317 27.36 11.56 29.38
N ASN A 318 26.41 10.62 29.26
CA ASN A 318 26.68 9.29 28.71
C ASN A 318 27.12 9.38 27.24
N SER A 319 27.79 8.34 26.72
CA SER A 319 28.06 8.22 25.27
C SER A 319 26.75 8.37 24.48
N GLY A 320 26.74 9.24 23.46
CA GLY A 320 25.55 9.58 22.68
C GLY A 320 24.47 10.36 23.44
N GLY A 321 24.77 10.83 24.66
CA GLY A 321 23.84 11.58 25.50
C GLY A 321 23.88 13.08 25.26
N TYR A 322 22.82 13.75 25.69
CA TYR A 322 22.64 15.21 25.62
C TYR A 322 22.47 15.80 27.02
N LEU A 323 22.91 17.05 27.18
CA LEU A 323 22.67 17.86 28.37
C LEU A 323 22.21 19.26 27.94
N VAL A 324 20.95 19.59 28.25
CA VAL A 324 20.39 20.92 28.03
C VAL A 324 20.59 21.76 29.29
N ILE A 325 21.22 22.92 29.13
CA ILE A 325 21.48 23.88 30.20
C ILE A 325 20.64 25.12 29.90
N THR A 326 19.71 25.42 30.79
CA THR A 326 18.75 26.51 30.64
C THR A 326 19.15 27.70 31.51
N PHE A 327 19.10 28.90 30.95
CA PHE A 327 19.50 30.15 31.60
C PHE A 327 18.30 31.06 31.85
N ASN A 328 18.41 31.91 32.86
CA ASN A 328 17.50 33.03 33.00
C ASN A 328 17.85 34.09 31.94
N LYS A 329 16.83 34.80 31.44
CA LYS A 329 16.95 35.91 30.47
C LYS A 329 18.25 36.72 30.65
N GLN A 330 18.97 36.97 29.53
CA GLN A 330 20.20 37.78 29.39
C GLN A 330 21.54 37.03 29.38
N PHE A 331 21.57 35.69 29.39
CA PHE A 331 22.85 34.98 29.29
C PHE A 331 23.42 35.06 27.88
N LEU A 332 22.58 34.90 26.85
CA LEU A 332 22.84 35.11 25.43
C LEU A 332 22.10 36.39 25.03
N ASP A 333 22.78 37.52 24.97
CA ASP A 333 22.22 38.88 24.99
C ASP A 333 21.67 39.39 23.64
N ASN A 334 21.35 38.47 22.72
CA ASN A 334 20.87 38.74 21.35
C ASN A 334 21.75 39.72 20.54
N ASN A 335 23.04 39.84 20.85
CA ASN A 335 23.94 40.78 20.16
C ASN A 335 25.22 40.13 19.62
N GLY A 336 25.08 39.04 18.86
CA GLY A 336 26.23 38.43 18.19
C GLY A 336 27.03 37.48 19.07
N ASP A 337 26.37 36.77 19.98
CA ASP A 337 27.04 35.93 20.97
C ASP A 337 27.59 34.64 20.39
N SER A 338 28.75 34.25 20.93
CA SER A 338 29.23 32.87 20.88
C SER A 338 29.43 32.35 22.29
N VAL A 339 29.28 31.05 22.46
CA VAL A 339 29.48 30.37 23.73
C VAL A 339 30.76 29.54 23.63
N ILE A 340 31.58 29.60 24.67
CA ILE A 340 32.75 28.74 24.82
C ILE A 340 32.50 27.78 25.98
N LEU A 341 32.74 26.50 25.74
CA LEU A 341 32.77 25.44 26.74
C LEU A 341 34.20 25.25 27.23
N PHE A 342 34.39 25.29 28.55
CA PHE A 342 35.66 24.99 29.20
C PHE A 342 35.54 23.81 30.15
N ASP A 343 36.61 23.02 30.25
CA ASP A 343 36.75 22.03 31.31
C ASP A 343 36.96 22.67 32.69
N ARG A 344 36.94 21.84 33.74
CA ARG A 344 37.18 22.27 35.13
C ARG A 344 38.56 22.94 35.36
N ASN A 345 39.53 22.71 34.47
CA ASN A 345 40.87 23.30 34.54
C ASN A 345 40.97 24.59 33.71
N SER A 346 39.86 25.07 33.13
CA SER A 346 39.79 26.20 32.21
C SER A 346 40.50 25.99 30.87
N ASN A 347 40.65 24.75 30.41
CA ASN A 347 40.98 24.47 29.01
C ASN A 347 39.71 24.61 28.17
N GLU A 348 39.83 25.25 27.01
CA GLU A 348 38.75 25.32 26.05
C GLU A 348 38.52 23.94 25.43
N ILE A 349 37.26 23.51 25.41
CA ILE A 349 36.82 22.22 24.90
C ILE A 349 36.12 22.40 23.55
N ASP A 350 35.18 23.34 23.48
CA ASP A 350 34.46 23.64 22.26
C ASP A 350 33.96 25.08 22.29
N ARG A 351 33.56 25.60 21.14
CA ARG A 351 32.93 26.90 21.02
C ARG A 351 31.86 26.89 19.94
N THR A 352 31.09 27.96 19.86
CA THR A 352 30.23 28.23 18.71
C THR A 352 30.86 29.32 17.85
N PRO A 353 30.54 29.42 16.54
CA PRO A 353 30.89 30.59 15.75
C PRO A 353 30.19 31.83 16.31
N VAL A 354 30.73 33.01 15.98
CA VAL A 354 30.04 34.29 16.24
C VAL A 354 28.85 34.36 15.29
N VAL A 355 27.65 34.20 15.83
CA VAL A 355 26.41 34.17 15.05
C VAL A 355 25.71 35.50 15.17
N GLY A 356 25.58 36.23 14.06
CA GLY A 356 24.88 37.52 14.06
C GLY A 356 23.37 37.35 14.15
N ASP A 357 22.72 38.06 15.07
CA ASP A 357 21.26 38.06 15.20
C ASP A 357 20.61 38.98 14.15
N SER A 358 19.64 38.43 13.42
CA SER A 358 18.73 39.21 12.57
C SER A 358 17.36 38.57 12.36
N HIS A 359 16.98 37.48 13.08
CA HIS A 359 15.85 36.64 12.63
C HIS A 359 15.04 35.93 13.73
N ASP A 360 13.71 35.99 13.53
CA ASP A 360 12.56 35.21 14.05
C ASP A 360 12.70 34.41 15.36
N ASP A 361 11.80 34.72 16.31
CA ASP A 361 11.40 33.89 17.46
C ASP A 361 11.31 32.39 17.11
N SER A 362 11.77 31.50 18.01
CA SER A 362 11.69 30.01 17.94
C SER A 362 12.71 29.29 17.05
N ARG A 363 13.89 29.89 16.84
CA ARG A 363 14.96 29.30 16.04
C ARG A 363 16.31 29.37 16.72
N SER A 364 17.05 28.29 16.58
CA SER A 364 18.34 28.05 17.20
C SER A 364 19.43 27.84 16.15
N TRP A 365 20.68 27.99 16.59
CA TRP A 365 21.83 27.54 15.83
C TRP A 365 22.15 26.11 16.23
N GLN A 366 22.09 25.21 15.25
CA GLN A 366 22.36 23.78 15.40
C GLN A 366 23.66 23.41 14.70
N ARG A 367 24.49 22.63 15.37
CA ARG A 367 25.63 21.97 14.75
C ARG A 367 25.13 20.96 13.71
N THR A 368 25.72 20.97 12.52
CA THR A 368 25.41 20.00 11.47
C THR A 368 25.95 18.62 11.87
N PRO A 369 25.33 17.51 11.41
CA PRO A 369 25.83 16.16 11.71
C PRO A 369 27.30 15.93 11.32
N ASN A 370 27.79 16.71 10.35
CA ASN A 370 29.16 16.67 9.81
C ASN A 370 30.09 17.77 10.34
N GLY A 371 29.63 18.55 11.32
CA GLY A 371 30.33 19.72 11.82
C GLY A 371 31.25 19.41 12.98
N TYR A 372 32.55 19.25 12.73
CA TYR A 372 33.55 18.87 13.75
C TYR A 372 34.55 19.97 14.09
N ASP A 373 34.50 21.09 13.37
CA ASP A 373 35.29 22.26 13.71
C ASP A 373 34.49 23.11 14.72
N SER A 374 35.13 23.42 15.84
CA SER A 374 34.52 24.21 16.91
C SER A 374 34.19 25.64 16.46
N ASP A 375 34.94 26.21 15.51
CA ASP A 375 34.82 27.64 15.17
C ASP A 375 34.39 27.94 13.72
N SER A 376 34.15 26.90 12.91
CA SER A 376 33.77 27.07 11.51
C SER A 376 32.27 27.36 11.36
N PRO A 377 31.87 28.49 10.75
CA PRO A 377 30.46 28.78 10.44
C PRO A 377 29.81 27.77 9.49
N SER A 378 30.59 26.98 8.72
CA SER A 378 30.04 25.94 7.83
C SER A 378 29.41 24.78 8.58
N ASP A 379 29.78 24.62 9.84
CA ASP A 379 29.44 23.47 10.67
C ASP A 379 28.16 23.72 11.44
N TRP A 380 27.54 24.89 11.25
CA TRP A 380 26.35 25.36 11.95
C TRP A 380 25.26 25.80 10.97
N GLN A 381 24.01 25.58 11.35
CA GLN A 381 22.83 25.93 10.57
C GLN A 381 21.73 26.52 11.46
N PHE A 382 20.96 27.46 10.94
CA PHE A 382 19.85 28.08 11.67
C PHE A 382 18.53 27.36 11.35
N LYS A 383 17.89 26.79 12.37
CA LYS A 383 16.70 25.91 12.25
C LYS A 383 15.69 26.16 13.38
N TYR A 384 14.53 25.52 13.31
CA TYR A 384 13.59 25.53 14.44
C TYR A 384 14.22 24.85 15.65
N ALA A 385 14.04 25.46 16.82
CA ALA A 385 14.60 24.97 18.07
C ALA A 385 14.07 23.57 18.43
N THR A 386 14.96 22.65 18.77
CA THR A 386 14.62 21.26 19.12
C THR A 386 15.46 20.81 20.32
N GLU A 387 14.82 20.60 21.48
CA GLU A 387 15.56 20.20 22.70
C GLU A 387 15.83 18.69 22.75
N GLY A 388 17.05 18.30 23.11
CA GLY A 388 17.47 16.93 23.43
C GLY A 388 17.43 15.99 22.23
N TYR A 389 16.92 14.78 22.46
CA TYR A 389 16.77 13.73 21.44
C TYR A 389 15.92 14.15 20.23
N SER A 390 15.17 15.26 20.31
CA SER A 390 14.38 15.77 19.18
C SER A 390 15.22 16.34 18.02
N ASN A 391 16.55 16.42 18.19
CA ASN A 391 17.52 16.75 17.16
C ASN A 391 17.87 15.61 16.18
N SER A 392 17.33 14.40 16.39
CA SER A 392 17.50 13.21 15.55
C SER A 392 16.78 13.30 14.20
#